data_AF-A0A2N3ANN5-F1
#
_entry.id   AF-A0A2N3ANN5-F1
#
_cell.length_a   1.000
_cell.length_b   1.000
_cell.length_c   1.000
_cell.angle_alpha   90.00
_cell.angle_beta   90.00
_cell.angle_gamma   90.00
#
_symmetry.space_group_name_H-M   'P 1'
#
loop_
_entity.id
_entity.type
_entity.pdbx_description
1 polymer ?
#
loop_
_entity_poly.entity_id
_entity_poly.type
_entity_poly.pdbx_seq_one_letter_code
_entity_poly.pdbx_strand_id
1 'polypeptide(L)'
;LVGPPNGSVVTDLNPVFTWNAVGVSSYPYDSIYYGESDLWVWDDTAGEGAWYTWFDNMTTSTAIYNQDGYASPLISGHSYIWDSWGYGYNGNGNLIAISESEDWYFNYF
;
A
#
# COMPACT_ATOMS: atom_id res chain seq x y z
N LEU A 1 -12.38 4.44 -1.58
CA LEU A 1 -12.06 4.74 -2.99
C LEU A 1 -10.65 4.21 -3.20
N VAL A 2 -10.39 3.45 -4.26
CA VAL A 2 -9.05 2.90 -4.54
C VAL A 2 -8.39 3.77 -5.62
N GLY A 3 -7.14 4.17 -5.41
CA GLY A 3 -6.41 5.07 -6.30
C GLY A 3 -4.89 4.96 -6.13
N PRO A 4 -4.08 5.07 -7.19
CA PRO A 4 -4.47 5.14 -8.60
C PRO A 4 -5.23 3.89 -9.07
N PRO A 5 -6.35 4.04 -9.83
CA PRO A 5 -7.14 2.90 -10.26
C PRO A 5 -6.40 2.10 -11.34
N ASN A 6 -6.77 0.82 -11.47
CA ASN A 6 -6.08 -0.11 -12.37
C ASN A 6 -6.08 0.39 -13.84
N GLY A 7 -4.91 0.39 -14.46
CA GLY A 7 -4.69 0.84 -15.84
C GLY A 7 -4.78 2.36 -16.04
N SER A 8 -4.78 3.15 -14.97
CA SER A 8 -4.85 4.61 -15.07
C SER A 8 -3.55 5.24 -15.59
N VAL A 9 -3.65 6.52 -15.97
CA VAL A 9 -2.51 7.37 -16.30
C VAL A 9 -2.38 8.42 -15.20
N VAL A 10 -1.19 8.51 -14.63
CA VAL A 10 -0.80 9.46 -13.59
C VAL A 10 0.23 10.42 -14.18
N THR A 11 0.07 11.71 -13.89
CA THR A 11 1.02 12.76 -14.32
C THR A 11 1.56 13.59 -13.13
N ASP A 12 1.11 13.27 -11.91
CA ASP A 12 1.61 13.90 -10.70
C ASP A 12 2.92 13.23 -10.30
N LEU A 13 3.94 14.02 -9.95
CA LEU A 13 5.21 13.52 -9.44
C LEU A 13 5.07 12.82 -8.07
N ASN A 14 4.02 13.17 -7.32
CA ASN A 14 3.74 12.62 -6.00
C ASN A 14 2.27 12.16 -5.92
N PRO A 15 1.86 11.10 -6.65
CA PRO A 15 0.48 10.66 -6.66
C PRO A 15 0.00 10.26 -5.26
N VAL A 16 -1.28 10.49 -5.01
CA VAL A 16 -1.95 10.05 -3.79
C VAL A 16 -2.44 8.62 -3.98
N PHE A 17 -1.94 7.72 -3.16
CA PHE A 17 -2.45 6.37 -3.01
C PHE A 17 -3.60 6.38 -2.01
N THR A 18 -4.66 5.63 -2.32
CA THR A 18 -5.79 5.41 -1.44
C THR A 18 -6.24 3.97 -1.59
N TRP A 19 -6.46 3.29 -0.48
CA TRP A 19 -7.00 1.94 -0.43
C TRP A 19 -8.12 1.88 0.62
N ASN A 20 -8.78 0.74 0.73
CA ASN A 20 -9.74 0.56 1.81
C ASN A 20 -8.98 0.13 3.06
N ALA A 21 -8.99 0.95 4.11
CA ALA A 21 -8.37 0.59 5.38
C ALA A 21 -8.99 -0.68 5.95
N VAL A 22 -8.16 -1.47 6.64
CA VAL A 22 -8.60 -2.67 7.33
C VAL A 22 -9.13 -2.25 8.71
N GLY A 23 -10.41 -2.52 8.96
CA GLY A 23 -11.10 -2.06 10.17
C GLY A 23 -12.19 -2.99 10.64
N VAL A 24 -12.02 -4.31 10.47
CA VAL A 24 -13.02 -5.28 10.92
C VAL A 24 -12.77 -5.59 12.40
N SER A 25 -13.71 -5.28 13.28
CA SER A 25 -13.58 -5.54 14.72
C SER A 25 -13.85 -7.00 15.12
N SER A 26 -14.21 -7.88 14.17
CA SER A 26 -14.54 -9.28 14.44
C SER A 26 -13.82 -10.21 13.46
N TYR A 27 -12.82 -10.92 13.97
CA TYR A 27 -12.12 -11.98 13.23
C TYR A 27 -12.53 -13.36 13.75
N PRO A 28 -12.52 -14.40 12.90
CA PRO A 28 -12.96 -15.75 13.27
C PRO A 28 -12.01 -16.50 14.22
N TYR A 29 -10.82 -15.96 14.49
CA TYR A 29 -9.77 -16.65 15.25
C TYR A 29 -9.55 -16.02 16.63
N ASP A 30 -9.36 -14.70 16.72
CA ASP A 30 -9.14 -13.96 17.97
C ASP A 30 -9.29 -12.45 17.75
N SER A 31 -9.38 -11.67 18.82
CA SER A 31 -9.33 -10.20 18.72
C SER A 31 -7.93 -9.72 18.33
N ILE A 32 -7.84 -8.81 17.37
CA ILE A 32 -6.60 -8.10 17.10
C ILE A 32 -6.30 -7.16 18.28
N TYR A 33 -5.11 -7.30 18.86
CA TYR A 33 -4.61 -6.45 19.94
C TYR A 33 -3.89 -5.20 19.39
N TYR A 34 -3.10 -5.37 18.34
CA TYR A 34 -2.47 -4.29 17.58
C TYR A 34 -2.25 -4.72 16.13
N GLY A 35 -1.94 -3.77 15.26
CA GLY A 35 -1.63 -4.08 13.88
C GLY A 35 -0.92 -2.94 13.20
N GLU A 36 -0.47 -3.22 11.99
CA GLU A 36 0.35 -2.36 11.16
C GLU A 36 -0.07 -2.55 9.70
N SER A 37 0.39 -1.65 8.83
CA SER A 37 0.10 -1.73 7.40
C SER A 37 1.26 -1.18 6.59
N ASP A 38 1.26 -1.49 5.31
CA ASP A 38 2.24 -0.98 4.37
C ASP A 38 1.65 -0.65 3.01
N LEU A 39 2.47 0.03 2.22
CA LEU A 39 2.23 0.31 0.81
C LEU A 39 3.52 0.02 0.05
N TRP A 40 3.41 -0.79 -0.99
CA TRP A 40 4.48 -1.09 -1.92
C TRP A 40 4.18 -0.45 -3.27
N VAL A 41 5.24 0.04 -3.94
CA VAL A 41 5.20 0.48 -5.33
C VAL A 41 6.39 -0.13 -6.06
N TRP A 42 6.11 -0.86 -7.13
CA TRP A 42 7.08 -1.56 -7.95
C TRP A 42 7.10 -0.96 -9.36
N ASP A 43 8.28 -0.67 -9.88
CA ASP A 43 8.47 -0.28 -11.27
C ASP A 43 8.48 -1.54 -12.14
N ASP A 44 7.37 -1.80 -12.82
CA ASP A 44 7.18 -3.00 -13.64
C ASP A 44 7.99 -2.92 -14.94
N THR A 45 8.23 -1.70 -15.45
CA THR A 45 9.07 -1.49 -16.64
C THR A 45 10.55 -1.75 -16.36
N ALA A 46 11.05 -1.29 -15.21
CA ALA A 46 12.44 -1.48 -14.80
C ALA A 46 12.69 -2.81 -14.07
N GLY A 47 11.65 -3.42 -13.50
CA GLY A 47 11.75 -4.66 -12.72
C GLY A 47 12.40 -4.45 -11.35
N GLU A 48 12.12 -3.32 -10.69
CA GLU A 48 12.69 -2.98 -9.37
C GLU A 48 11.69 -2.27 -8.45
N GLY A 49 11.98 -2.26 -7.14
CA GLY A 49 11.17 -1.57 -6.15
C GLY A 49 11.33 -0.05 -6.28
N ALA A 50 10.23 0.66 -6.52
CA ALA A 50 10.22 2.12 -6.65
C ALA A 50 10.05 2.80 -5.28
N TRP A 51 9.17 2.24 -4.43
CA TRP A 51 8.91 2.77 -3.10
C TRP A 51 8.29 1.72 -2.17
N TYR A 52 8.52 1.88 -0.88
CA TYR A 52 7.90 1.09 0.18
C TYR A 52 7.81 1.95 1.44
N THR A 53 6.67 1.90 2.13
CA THR A 53 6.47 2.64 3.38
C THR A 53 5.61 1.85 4.36
N TRP A 54 5.83 2.06 5.66
CA TRP A 54 5.20 1.32 6.76
C TRP A 54 4.42 2.24 7.69
N PHE A 55 3.35 1.71 8.28
CA PHE A 55 2.48 2.39 9.23
C PHE A 55 2.25 1.54 10.47
N ASP A 56 2.44 2.10 11.66
CA ASP A 56 2.22 1.41 12.95
C ASP A 56 0.74 1.22 13.32
N ASN A 57 -0.16 1.23 12.32
CA ASN A 57 -1.59 1.00 12.48
C ASN A 57 -2.19 0.39 11.21
N MET A 58 -3.33 -0.29 11.33
CA MET A 58 -4.08 -0.87 10.19
C MET A 58 -5.09 0.10 9.55
N THR A 59 -5.29 1.25 10.18
CA THR A 59 -6.34 2.20 9.81
C THR A 59 -5.90 3.24 8.77
N THR A 60 -4.60 3.28 8.47
CA THR A 60 -4.05 4.12 7.41
C THR A 60 -4.57 3.58 6.08
N SER A 61 -5.11 4.47 5.27
CA SER A 61 -5.77 4.12 4.01
C SER A 61 -5.36 5.02 2.85
N THR A 62 -4.33 5.85 3.07
CA THR A 62 -3.83 6.80 2.09
C THR A 62 -2.38 7.15 2.38
N ALA A 63 -1.61 7.39 1.32
CA ALA A 63 -0.24 7.89 1.38
C ALA A 63 0.07 8.73 0.16
N ILE A 64 0.92 9.74 0.31
CA ILE A 64 1.45 10.51 -0.82
C ILE A 64 2.76 9.84 -1.23
N TYR A 65 2.94 9.56 -2.53
CA TYR A 65 4.20 9.00 -3.02
C TYR A 65 5.39 9.77 -2.50
N ASN A 66 6.42 9.06 -2.03
CA ASN A 66 7.64 9.65 -1.50
C ASN A 66 7.44 10.60 -0.30
N GLN A 67 6.35 10.46 0.47
CA GLN A 67 6.10 11.31 1.65
C GLN A 67 7.20 11.20 2.73
N ASP A 68 7.95 10.10 2.73
CA ASP A 68 9.07 9.84 3.63
C ASP A 68 10.45 10.18 3.04
N GLY A 69 10.52 10.54 1.75
CA GLY A 69 11.74 10.96 1.07
C GLY A 69 12.66 9.82 0.60
N TYR A 70 12.19 8.56 0.65
CA TYR A 70 12.99 7.39 0.29
C TYR A 70 12.62 6.72 -1.04
N ALA A 71 11.62 7.24 -1.77
CA ALA A 71 11.23 6.71 -3.07
C ALA A 71 12.21 7.09 -4.18
N SER A 72 12.38 6.19 -5.15
CA SER A 72 12.93 6.54 -6.45
C SER A 72 11.97 7.46 -7.21
N PRO A 73 12.44 8.45 -8.00
CA PRO A 73 11.56 9.26 -8.83
C PRO A 73 10.78 8.42 -9.85
N LEU A 74 9.50 8.74 -10.09
CA LEU A 74 8.74 8.13 -11.18
C LEU A 74 9.31 8.57 -12.55
N ILE A 75 9.43 7.63 -13.48
CA ILE A 75 10.04 7.84 -14.79
C ILE A 75 8.94 7.89 -15.86
N SER A 76 8.83 9.02 -16.57
CA SER A 76 7.81 9.21 -17.61
C SER A 76 7.93 8.11 -18.67
N GLY A 77 6.82 7.43 -18.96
CA GLY A 77 6.73 6.27 -19.84
C GLY A 77 6.77 4.91 -19.14
N HIS A 78 6.99 4.84 -17.82
CA HIS A 78 7.01 3.58 -17.07
C HIS A 78 5.62 3.17 -16.57
N SER A 79 5.43 1.85 -16.43
CA SER A 79 4.34 1.22 -15.70
C SER A 79 4.76 0.88 -14.27
N TYR A 80 3.83 1.05 -13.33
CA TYR A 80 4.02 0.76 -11.92
C TYR A 80 2.90 -0.13 -11.39
N ILE A 81 3.26 -1.02 -10.47
CA ILE A 81 2.35 -1.85 -9.68
C ILE A 81 2.36 -1.31 -8.26
N TRP A 82 1.21 -1.30 -7.59
CA TRP A 82 1.14 -0.99 -6.18
C TRP A 82 0.08 -1.82 -5.49
N ASP A 83 0.31 -2.07 -4.21
CA ASP A 83 -0.54 -2.84 -3.32
C ASP A 83 -0.31 -2.40 -1.88
N SER A 84 -1.27 -2.69 -1.02
CA SER A 84 -1.22 -2.36 0.40
C SER A 84 -1.57 -3.58 1.23
N TRP A 85 -0.81 -3.78 2.29
CA TRP A 85 -1.00 -4.88 3.22
C TRP A 85 -1.39 -4.37 4.59
N GLY A 86 -2.21 -5.15 5.30
CA GLY A 86 -2.53 -4.94 6.70
C GLY A 86 -2.31 -6.20 7.50
N TYR A 87 -1.66 -6.07 8.66
CA TYR A 87 -1.23 -7.16 9.52
C TYR A 87 -1.84 -7.00 10.92
N GLY A 88 -2.51 -8.04 11.39
CA GLY A 88 -3.18 -8.07 12.69
C GLY A 88 -2.56 -9.07 13.66
N TYR A 89 -2.21 -8.62 14.85
CA TYR A 89 -1.53 -9.42 15.87
C TYR A 89 -2.38 -9.62 17.12
N ASN A 90 -2.28 -10.79 17.74
CA ASN A 90 -2.90 -11.05 19.05
C ASN A 90 -2.07 -10.48 20.21
N GLY A 91 -2.59 -10.56 21.45
CA GLY A 91 -1.91 -10.04 22.65
C GLY A 91 -0.57 -10.71 23.00
N ASN A 92 -0.25 -11.83 22.35
CA ASN A 92 1.04 -12.51 22.48
C ASN A 92 2.03 -12.12 21.36
N GLY A 93 1.64 -11.21 20.45
CA GLY A 93 2.46 -10.78 19.31
C GLY A 93 2.48 -11.74 18.12
N ASN A 94 1.55 -12.71 18.05
CA ASN A 94 1.45 -13.60 16.89
C ASN A 94 0.60 -12.95 15.81
N LEU A 95 1.04 -13.04 14.55
CA LEU A 95 0.25 -12.64 13.38
C LEU A 95 -0.94 -13.60 13.22
N ILE A 96 -2.16 -13.06 13.25
CA ILE A 96 -3.41 -13.83 13.19
C ILE A 96 -4.35 -13.40 12.07
N ALA A 97 -4.06 -12.28 11.40
CA ALA A 97 -4.84 -11.78 10.28
C ALA A 97 -3.94 -11.05 9.28
N ILE A 98 -4.21 -11.25 7.99
CA ILE A 98 -3.61 -10.51 6.87
C ILE A 98 -4.74 -10.05 5.96
N SER A 99 -4.63 -8.84 5.45
CA SER A 99 -5.47 -8.31 4.37
C SER A 99 -4.58 -7.67 3.33
N GLU A 100 -4.94 -7.83 2.07
CA GLU A 100 -4.22 -7.29 0.91
C GLU A 100 -5.22 -6.59 -0.01
N SER A 101 -4.82 -5.48 -0.63
CA SER A 101 -5.70 -4.70 -1.50
C SER A 101 -5.84 -5.23 -2.93
N GLU A 102 -5.15 -6.31 -3.31
CA GLU A 102 -4.83 -6.70 -4.69
C GLU A 102 -3.76 -5.79 -5.33
N ASP A 103 -3.20 -6.25 -6.46
CA ASP A 103 -2.28 -5.52 -7.31
C ASP A 103 -3.02 -4.51 -8.20
N TRP A 104 -2.59 -3.26 -8.16
CA TRP A 104 -3.12 -2.17 -8.97
C TRP A 104 -2.03 -1.60 -9.88
N TYR A 105 -2.39 -1.29 -11.12
CA TYR A 105 -1.43 -0.83 -12.12
C TYR A 105 -1.71 0.62 -12.52
N PHE A 106 -0.66 1.42 -12.74
CA PHE A 106 -0.77 2.72 -13.40
C PHE A 106 0.43 2.99 -14.32
N ASN A 107 0.23 3.82 -15.33
CA ASN A 107 1.30 4.34 -16.17
C ASN A 107 1.61 5.78 -15.79
N TYR A 108 2.88 6.16 -15.74
CA TYR A 108 3.31 7.51 -15.41
C TYR A 108 3.75 8.29 -16.66
N PHE A 109 3.28 9.53 -16.84
CA PHE A 109 3.63 10.40 -17.98
C PHE A 109 3.87 11.86 -17.59
#